data_AF-A0A0K2U093-F1
#
_entry.id   AF-A0A0K2U093-F1
#
_cell.length_a   1.000
_cell.length_b   1.000
_cell.length_c   1.000
_cell.angle_alpha   90.00
_cell.angle_beta   90.00
_cell.angle_gamma   90.00
#
_symmetry.space_group_name_H-M   'P 1'
#
loop_
_entity.id
_entity.type
_entity.pdbx_description
1 polymer ?
#
loop_
_entity_poly.entity_id
_entity_poly.type
_entity_poly.pdbx_seq_one_letter_code
_entity_poly.pdbx_strand_id
1 'polypeptide(L)'
;MERTIWDLCIQGLEAQSDYPYEETTGIFDNSISYPFRFLEAPMHILAEKDLRNGDPEKAALRKFMNQNRTLHFLAEMQYLRQKTPGFQRNDEDKDLFVDSEDEKEETEFQAQQVKILNMYMSELKDKIQSLPPNWRILQINTNMSRNSRFSSHKGDELKEDLNPQLFLSRASSAEGLDVLHLPPPLHDKEASSNLLQELQKIIHLHTSMYQATNKGFTKKEFAETKNNIEDRIVSLIETMQRQWLRHGAAWMLGRALDSERNELLLRTCKEILGKDADSKKVTRLFLLLDAAHQLTDENICLGLIDIGLKQALPHVLQFRKNNYVTQDIKRHPIILILDPDIQQLPWDALPILVNNPVSR
;
A
#
# COMPACT_ATOMS: atom_id res chain seq x y z
N MET A 1 -4.60 20.00 -26.48
CA MET A 1 -3.77 19.03 -25.73
C MET A 1 -4.12 19.07 -24.24
N GLU A 2 -4.10 20.23 -23.57
CA GLU A 2 -4.51 20.36 -22.15
C GLU A 2 -5.98 19.97 -21.89
N ARG A 3 -6.92 20.30 -22.79
CA ARG A 3 -8.32 19.85 -22.69
C ARG A 3 -8.48 18.32 -22.73
N THR A 4 -7.68 17.62 -23.53
CA THR A 4 -7.80 16.17 -23.71
C THR A 4 -7.33 15.39 -22.48
N ILE A 5 -6.25 15.85 -21.83
CA ILE A 5 -5.77 15.27 -20.57
C ILE A 5 -6.77 15.56 -19.43
N TRP A 6 -7.37 16.76 -19.45
CA TRP A 6 -8.41 17.14 -18.50
C TRP A 6 -9.65 16.24 -18.61
N ASP A 7 -10.12 16.00 -19.84
CA ASP A 7 -11.29 15.15 -20.10
C ASP A 7 -11.02 13.68 -19.73
N LEU A 8 -9.81 13.16 -19.98
CA LEU A 8 -9.39 11.82 -19.54
C LEU A 8 -9.29 11.70 -18.01
N CYS A 9 -8.78 12.73 -17.33
CA CYS A 9 -8.74 12.74 -15.86
C CYS A 9 -10.15 12.84 -15.25
N ILE A 10 -11.05 13.60 -15.86
CA ILE A 10 -12.46 13.68 -15.42
C ILE A 10 -13.17 12.36 -15.67
N GLN A 11 -13.03 11.74 -16.85
CA GLN A 11 -13.62 10.43 -17.12
C GLN A 11 -13.08 9.35 -16.18
N GLY A 12 -11.80 9.39 -15.82
CA GLY A 12 -11.21 8.50 -14.82
C GLY A 12 -11.72 8.74 -13.40
N LEU A 13 -12.03 9.99 -13.03
CA LEU A 13 -12.60 10.36 -11.72
C LEU A 13 -14.10 10.09 -11.64
N GLU A 14 -14.84 10.32 -12.73
CA GLU A 14 -16.27 10.00 -12.86
C GLU A 14 -16.49 8.48 -12.86
N ALA A 15 -15.62 7.72 -13.54
CA ALA A 15 -15.59 6.27 -13.43
C ALA A 15 -15.18 5.76 -12.03
N GLN A 16 -14.45 6.58 -11.24
CA GLN A 16 -14.16 6.28 -9.82
C GLN A 16 -15.32 6.70 -8.89
N SER A 17 -16.10 7.74 -9.22
CA SER A 17 -17.30 8.12 -8.46
C SER A 17 -18.49 7.19 -8.71
N ASP A 18 -18.50 6.50 -9.86
CA ASP A 18 -19.50 5.50 -10.24
C ASP A 18 -19.19 4.08 -9.74
N TYR A 19 -18.01 3.86 -9.13
CA TYR A 19 -17.94 2.76 -8.16
C TYR A 19 -18.89 3.14 -7.04
N PRO A 20 -19.93 2.35 -6.74
CA PRO A 20 -20.57 2.49 -5.46
C PRO A 20 -19.44 2.27 -4.45
N TYR A 21 -19.01 3.35 -3.79
CA TYR A 21 -18.94 3.25 -2.37
C TYR A 21 -20.32 2.73 -2.00
N GLU A 22 -20.45 1.41 -1.86
CA GLU A 22 -21.36 0.88 -0.89
C GLU A 22 -20.91 1.57 0.40
N GLU A 23 -21.45 2.77 0.63
CA GLU A 23 -22.04 3.03 1.91
C GLU A 23 -22.73 1.73 2.28
N THR A 24 -22.00 0.93 3.05
CA THR A 24 -22.57 0.04 4.04
C THR A 24 -23.27 0.94 5.05
N THR A 25 -24.27 1.69 4.57
CA THR A 25 -25.51 2.03 5.24
C THR A 25 -26.41 0.79 5.18
N GLY A 26 -25.83 -0.39 5.40
CA GLY A 26 -26.44 -1.26 6.38
C GLY A 26 -26.59 -0.39 7.60
N ILE A 27 -27.84 -0.03 7.91
CA ILE A 27 -28.21 0.60 9.16
C ILE A 27 -27.48 -0.22 10.22
N PHE A 28 -26.36 0.30 10.70
CA PHE A 28 -25.85 -0.06 12.00
C PHE A 28 -26.93 0.49 12.91
N ASP A 29 -27.89 -0.39 13.18
CA ASP A 29 -28.79 -0.20 14.27
C ASP A 29 -27.88 -0.13 15.50
N ASN A 30 -27.57 1.10 15.91
CA ASN A 30 -26.80 1.38 17.13
C ASN A 30 -27.54 0.87 18.38
N SER A 31 -28.71 0.25 18.23
CA SER A 31 -29.46 -0.42 19.29
C SER A 31 -29.22 -1.93 19.40
N ILE A 32 -28.39 -2.54 18.53
CA ILE A 32 -27.97 -3.94 18.69
C ILE A 32 -26.44 -3.99 18.76
N SER A 33 -25.90 -3.88 19.98
CA SER A 33 -24.52 -4.24 20.27
C SER A 33 -24.36 -5.74 20.03
N TYR A 34 -23.61 -6.10 19.00
CA TYR A 34 -22.97 -7.41 18.94
C TYR A 34 -21.54 -7.24 19.46
N PRO A 35 -21.22 -7.62 20.71
CA PRO A 35 -19.90 -7.39 21.30
C PRO A 35 -18.77 -8.13 20.55
N PHE A 36 -19.12 -9.23 19.89
CA PHE A 36 -18.16 -10.23 19.43
C PHE A 36 -17.30 -9.89 18.19
N ARG A 37 -17.53 -8.78 17.46
CA ARG A 37 -16.78 -8.50 16.20
C ARG A 37 -15.55 -7.61 16.34
N PHE A 38 -15.33 -6.95 17.48
CA PHE A 38 -14.08 -6.20 17.70
C PHE A 38 -12.86 -7.12 17.84
N LEU A 39 -13.09 -8.37 18.24
CA LEU A 39 -12.08 -9.35 18.66
C LEU A 39 -11.20 -9.92 17.54
N GLU A 40 -11.56 -9.65 16.29
CA GLU A 40 -10.82 -10.08 15.10
C GLU A 40 -10.75 -9.02 14.01
N ALA A 41 -11.13 -7.77 14.30
CA ALA A 41 -11.01 -6.69 13.32
C ALA A 41 -9.56 -6.66 12.86
N PRO A 42 -9.24 -7.12 11.63
CA PRO A 42 -7.86 -7.30 11.26
C PRO A 42 -7.23 -5.91 11.25
N MET A 43 -5.93 -5.81 11.56
CA MET A 43 -5.27 -4.52 11.78
C MET A 43 -5.49 -3.52 10.64
N HIS A 44 -5.82 -3.98 9.43
CA HIS A 44 -6.26 -3.14 8.33
C HIS A 44 -7.55 -2.35 8.62
N ILE A 45 -8.58 -2.95 9.23
CA ILE A 45 -9.84 -2.26 9.57
C ILE A 45 -9.58 -1.16 10.59
N LEU A 46 -8.79 -1.46 11.62
CA LEU A 46 -8.42 -0.48 12.64
C LEU A 46 -7.59 0.66 12.04
N ALA A 47 -6.67 0.35 11.11
CA ALA A 47 -5.92 1.37 10.40
C ALA A 47 -6.81 2.24 9.49
N GLU A 48 -7.79 1.65 8.80
CA GLU A 48 -8.77 2.40 8.00
C GLU A 48 -9.66 3.30 8.87
N LYS A 49 -10.07 2.82 10.05
CA LYS A 49 -10.80 3.64 11.02
C LYS A 49 -9.94 4.82 11.49
N ASP A 50 -8.67 4.59 11.84
CA ASP A 50 -7.77 5.67 12.24
C ASP A 50 -7.53 6.67 11.09
N LEU A 51 -7.45 6.21 9.83
CA LEU A 51 -7.40 7.10 8.65
C LEU A 51 -8.65 7.97 8.50
N ARG A 52 -9.85 7.38 8.63
CA ARG A 52 -11.13 8.12 8.60
C ARG A 52 -11.23 9.15 9.71
N ASN A 53 -10.60 8.87 10.86
CA ASN A 53 -10.55 9.79 12.00
C ASN A 53 -9.44 10.85 11.87
N GLY A 54 -8.68 10.87 10.78
CA GLY A 54 -7.61 11.86 10.55
C GLY A 54 -6.30 11.56 11.29
N ASP A 55 -6.08 10.31 11.73
CA ASP A 55 -4.85 9.86 12.41
C ASP A 55 -4.04 8.89 11.53
N PRO A 56 -3.33 9.39 10.49
CA PRO A 56 -2.55 8.56 9.60
C PRO A 56 -1.27 8.01 10.25
N GLU A 57 -0.77 8.64 11.32
CA GLU A 57 0.42 8.14 12.04
C GLU A 57 0.09 6.81 12.72
N LYS A 58 -1.03 6.79 13.47
CA LYS A 58 -1.50 5.57 14.12
C LYS A 58 -1.93 4.51 13.10
N ALA A 59 -2.55 4.91 11.99
CA ALA A 59 -2.85 3.99 10.90
C ALA A 59 -1.59 3.35 10.30
N ALA A 60 -0.53 4.14 10.06
CA ALA A 60 0.76 3.64 9.57
C ALA A 60 1.33 2.60 10.55
N LEU A 61 1.39 2.93 11.85
CA LEU A 61 1.89 2.02 12.88
C LEU A 61 1.11 0.70 12.90
N ARG A 62 -0.23 0.77 12.78
CA ARG A 62 -1.07 -0.44 12.68
C ARG A 62 -0.76 -1.27 11.45
N LYS A 63 -0.53 -0.65 10.29
CA LYS A 63 -0.16 -1.35 9.06
C LYS A 63 1.24 -1.99 9.17
N PHE A 64 2.22 -1.31 9.77
CA PHE A 64 3.53 -1.88 10.09
C PHE A 64 3.43 -3.11 10.99
N MET A 65 2.55 -3.07 11.98
CA MET A 65 2.29 -4.23 12.84
C MET A 65 1.51 -5.35 12.16
N ASN A 66 0.74 -5.08 11.10
CA ASN A 66 -0.06 -6.11 10.44
C ASN A 66 0.79 -7.24 9.83
N GLN A 67 1.93 -6.89 9.23
CA GLN A 67 2.90 -7.88 8.74
C GLN A 67 3.70 -8.51 9.90
N ASN A 68 3.91 -7.73 10.96
CA ASN A 68 4.51 -8.16 12.23
C ASN A 68 3.47 -8.72 13.21
N ARG A 69 2.50 -9.52 12.75
CA ARG A 69 1.87 -10.53 13.63
C ARG A 69 2.96 -11.55 14.00
N THR A 70 3.90 -11.07 14.80
CA THR A 70 4.93 -11.87 15.41
C THR A 70 4.19 -12.96 16.14
N LEU A 71 4.67 -14.18 15.98
CA LEU A 71 4.20 -15.33 16.75
C LEU A 71 4.02 -14.95 18.24
N HIS A 72 4.87 -14.06 18.74
CA HIS A 72 4.80 -13.44 20.06
C HIS A 72 3.47 -12.70 20.33
N PHE A 73 3.04 -11.73 19.50
CA PHE A 73 1.75 -11.06 19.69
C PHE A 73 0.58 -12.06 19.66
N LEU A 74 0.59 -13.00 18.72
CA LEU A 74 -0.48 -14.02 18.65
C LEU A 74 -0.46 -14.96 19.87
N ALA A 75 0.71 -15.36 20.34
CA ALA A 75 0.88 -16.18 21.53
C ALA A 75 0.46 -15.44 22.80
N GLU A 76 0.79 -14.14 22.91
CA GLU A 76 0.41 -13.29 24.04
C GLU A 76 -1.11 -13.06 24.07
N MET A 77 -1.72 -12.82 22.91
CA MET A 77 -3.18 -12.75 22.77
C MET A 77 -3.86 -14.07 23.11
N GLN A 78 -3.29 -15.21 22.70
CA GLN A 78 -3.80 -16.54 23.03
C GLN A 78 -3.64 -16.85 24.52
N TYR A 79 -2.53 -16.45 25.12
CA TYR A 79 -2.27 -16.59 26.55
C TYR A 79 -3.26 -15.77 27.37
N LEU A 80 -3.53 -14.53 26.98
CA LEU A 80 -4.57 -13.71 27.63
C LEU A 80 -5.94 -14.36 27.52
N ARG A 81 -6.32 -14.88 26.35
CA ARG A 81 -7.58 -15.63 26.17
C ARG A 81 -7.69 -16.84 27.09
N GLN A 82 -6.59 -17.55 27.35
CA GLN A 82 -6.58 -18.70 28.27
C GLN A 82 -6.66 -18.30 29.73
N LYS A 83 -6.24 -17.08 30.08
CA LYS A 83 -6.23 -16.58 31.46
C LYS A 83 -7.54 -15.92 31.89
N THR A 84 -8.32 -15.38 30.96
CA THR A 84 -9.64 -14.83 31.26
C THR A 84 -10.60 -15.98 31.58
N PRO A 85 -11.04 -16.17 32.84
CA PRO A 85 -12.07 -17.14 33.19
C PRO A 85 -13.33 -16.87 32.35
N GLY A 86 -14.13 -17.88 32.00
CA GLY A 86 -15.36 -17.68 31.21
C GLY A 86 -15.19 -17.73 29.68
N PHE A 87 -13.98 -17.61 29.13
CA PHE A 87 -13.78 -17.70 27.66
C PHE A 87 -13.79 -19.14 27.10
N GLN A 88 -14.01 -20.16 27.93
CA GLN A 88 -14.24 -21.52 27.44
C GLN A 88 -15.63 -21.58 26.81
N ARG A 89 -15.68 -21.71 25.48
CA ARG A 89 -16.91 -22.02 24.74
C ARG A 89 -17.49 -23.32 25.29
N ASN A 90 -18.47 -23.19 26.18
CA ASN A 90 -19.41 -24.27 26.42
C ASN A 90 -20.37 -24.27 25.23
N ASP A 91 -20.03 -25.04 24.20
CA ASP A 91 -20.83 -25.21 22.97
C ASP A 91 -22.17 -25.98 23.22
N GLU A 92 -22.68 -26.01 24.46
CA GLU A 92 -23.90 -26.73 24.82
C GLU A 92 -24.96 -25.77 25.39
N ASP A 93 -25.76 -25.20 24.49
CA ASP A 93 -27.17 -24.78 24.66
C ASP A 93 -27.59 -24.17 26.01
N LYS A 94 -26.91 -23.12 26.50
CA LYS A 94 -27.36 -22.41 27.70
C LYS A 94 -27.63 -20.92 27.47
N ASP A 95 -28.93 -20.63 27.55
CA ASP A 95 -29.62 -19.43 28.03
C ASP A 95 -29.22 -18.03 27.52
N LEU A 96 -30.23 -17.38 26.93
CA LEU A 96 -30.25 -16.08 26.25
C LEU A 96 -30.09 -14.83 27.14
N PHE A 97 -29.65 -14.99 28.39
CA PHE A 97 -29.48 -13.86 29.31
C PHE A 97 -28.00 -13.67 29.59
N VAL A 98 -27.40 -12.70 28.90
CA VAL A 98 -26.05 -12.21 29.18
C VAL A 98 -26.07 -11.56 30.56
N ASP A 99 -25.43 -12.20 31.53
CA ASP A 99 -25.27 -11.63 32.87
C ASP A 99 -24.32 -10.43 32.80
N SER A 100 -24.61 -9.37 33.55
CA SER A 100 -23.85 -8.10 33.53
C SER A 100 -22.37 -8.21 33.95
N GLU A 101 -21.93 -9.39 34.40
CA GLU A 101 -20.53 -9.67 34.73
C GLU A 101 -19.71 -9.99 33.47
N ASP A 102 -20.31 -10.62 32.45
CA ASP A 102 -19.64 -10.94 31.18
C ASP A 102 -19.23 -9.67 30.40
N GLU A 103 -20.06 -8.62 30.45
CA GLU A 103 -19.75 -7.33 29.81
C GLU A 103 -18.52 -6.66 30.43
N LYS A 104 -18.31 -6.81 31.75
CA LYS A 104 -17.15 -6.22 32.43
C LYS A 104 -15.86 -6.93 32.04
N GLU A 105 -15.86 -8.26 32.01
CA GLU A 105 -14.69 -9.06 31.62
C GLU A 105 -14.29 -8.82 30.17
N GLU A 106 -15.25 -8.67 29.26
CA GLU A 106 -14.97 -8.33 27.86
C GLU A 106 -14.31 -6.95 27.73
N THR A 107 -14.78 -5.98 28.51
CA THR A 107 -14.23 -4.62 28.52
C THR A 107 -12.78 -4.61 29.03
N GLU A 108 -12.47 -5.39 30.07
CA GLU A 108 -11.11 -5.53 30.61
C GLU A 108 -10.17 -6.21 29.61
N PHE A 109 -10.62 -7.27 28.93
CA PHE A 109 -9.83 -7.93 27.90
C PHE A 109 -9.51 -6.99 26.74
N GLN A 110 -10.50 -6.24 26.23
CA GLN A 110 -10.28 -5.23 25.20
C GLN A 110 -9.27 -4.15 25.64
N ALA A 111 -9.37 -3.69 26.89
CA ALA A 111 -8.42 -2.71 27.45
C ALA A 111 -6.98 -3.28 27.49
N GLN A 112 -6.80 -4.55 27.87
CA GLN A 112 -5.49 -5.20 27.85
C GLN A 112 -4.93 -5.35 26.43
N GLN A 113 -5.75 -5.69 25.44
CA GLN A 113 -5.32 -5.75 24.04
C GLN A 113 -4.83 -4.39 23.53
N VAL A 114 -5.58 -3.33 23.81
CA VAL A 114 -5.20 -1.96 23.44
C VAL A 114 -3.87 -1.58 24.12
N LYS A 115 -3.67 -1.95 25.39
CA LYS A 115 -2.42 -1.71 26.10
C LYS A 115 -1.23 -2.41 25.44
N ILE A 116 -1.38 -3.68 25.09
CA ILE A 116 -0.33 -4.45 24.40
C ILE A 116 -0.03 -3.85 23.02
N LEU A 117 -1.06 -3.52 22.24
CA LEU A 117 -0.89 -2.86 20.95
C LEU A 117 -0.15 -1.53 21.08
N ASN A 118 -0.51 -0.71 22.07
CA ASN A 118 0.16 0.57 22.31
C ASN A 118 1.63 0.38 22.72
N MET A 119 1.95 -0.66 23.48
CA MET A 119 3.33 -1.01 23.82
C MET A 119 4.15 -1.32 22.57
N TYR A 120 3.66 -2.21 21.70
CA TYR A 120 4.33 -2.53 20.42
C TYR A 120 4.42 -1.32 19.48
N MET A 121 3.39 -0.46 19.45
CA MET A 121 3.44 0.79 18.69
C MET A 121 4.56 1.72 19.19
N SER A 122 4.72 1.84 20.51
CA SER A 122 5.79 2.64 21.11
C SER A 122 7.16 2.09 20.74
N GLU A 123 7.38 0.78 20.91
CA GLU A 123 8.64 0.14 20.56
C GLU A 123 8.98 0.29 19.07
N LEU A 124 7.98 0.16 18.20
CA LEU A 124 8.16 0.35 16.77
C LEU A 124 8.54 1.80 16.45
N LYS A 125 7.88 2.77 17.10
CA LYS A 125 8.20 4.19 16.96
C LYS A 125 9.62 4.49 17.41
N ASP A 126 10.06 3.95 18.53
CA ASP A 126 11.43 4.10 19.05
C ASP A 126 12.45 3.50 18.07
N LYS A 127 12.15 2.32 17.51
CA LYS A 127 12.97 1.70 16.46
C LYS A 127 13.06 2.58 15.22
N ILE A 128 11.94 3.12 14.73
CA ILE A 128 11.91 4.02 13.57
C ILE A 128 12.74 5.28 13.84
N GLN A 129 12.64 5.85 15.04
CA GLN A 129 13.42 7.03 15.44
C GLN A 129 14.91 6.74 15.55
N SER A 130 15.31 5.53 15.91
CA SER A 130 16.71 5.10 15.98
C SER A 130 17.39 4.95 14.62
N LEU A 131 16.62 4.91 13.53
CA LEU A 131 17.18 4.79 12.18
C LEU A 131 17.87 6.09 11.74
N PRO A 132 18.84 6.01 10.83
CA PRO A 132 19.45 7.21 10.26
C PRO A 132 18.37 8.13 9.66
N PRO A 133 18.43 9.45 9.90
CA PRO A 133 17.35 10.38 9.54
C PRO A 133 17.08 10.47 8.04
N ASN A 134 18.06 10.10 7.22
CA ASN A 134 17.94 10.12 5.77
C ASN A 134 17.48 8.78 5.17
N TRP A 135 17.41 7.72 5.97
CA TRP A 135 16.89 6.43 5.54
C TRP A 135 15.38 6.46 5.54
N ARG A 136 14.78 5.69 4.64
CA ARG A 136 13.34 5.56 4.51
C ARG A 136 12.94 4.10 4.56
N ILE A 137 11.90 3.81 5.32
CA ILE A 137 11.22 2.52 5.28
C ILE A 137 9.92 2.73 4.51
N LEU A 138 9.67 1.88 3.53
CA LEU A 138 8.42 1.84 2.78
C LEU A 138 7.83 0.44 2.88
N GLN A 139 6.70 0.33 3.54
CA GLN A 139 5.93 -0.90 3.59
C GLN A 139 4.82 -0.86 2.53
N ILE A 140 4.73 -1.93 1.75
CA ILE A 140 3.73 -2.11 0.69
C ILE A 140 2.81 -3.26 1.10
N ASN A 141 1.57 -2.92 1.41
CA ASN A 141 0.53 -3.85 1.86
C ASN A 141 -0.58 -3.97 0.82
N THR A 142 -1.21 -5.14 0.76
CA THR A 142 -2.46 -5.31 0.02
C THR A 142 -3.68 -5.32 0.93
N ASN A 143 -4.87 -5.06 0.39
CA ASN A 143 -6.13 -5.30 1.11
C ASN A 143 -6.61 -6.75 1.04
N MET A 144 -5.75 -7.71 0.70
CA MET A 144 -6.18 -9.10 0.56
C MET A 144 -6.59 -9.64 1.94
N SER A 145 -7.90 -9.79 2.13
CA SER A 145 -8.47 -10.42 3.32
C SER A 145 -8.18 -11.91 3.22
N ARG A 146 -7.02 -12.33 3.76
CA ARG A 146 -6.64 -13.75 3.90
C ARG A 146 -7.63 -14.60 4.72
N ASN A 147 -8.71 -14.00 5.22
CA ASN A 147 -9.80 -14.67 5.94
C ASN A 147 -10.48 -15.79 5.11
N SER A 148 -10.28 -15.85 3.79
CA SER A 148 -10.83 -16.91 2.95
C SER A 148 -10.06 -18.24 3.01
N ARG A 149 -8.82 -18.32 3.53
CA ARG A 149 -8.06 -19.61 3.54
C ARG A 149 -8.76 -20.73 4.33
N PHE A 150 -9.69 -20.41 5.22
CA PHE A 150 -10.46 -21.38 5.99
C PHE A 150 -11.97 -21.34 5.72
N SER A 151 -12.47 -20.43 4.89
CA SER A 151 -13.88 -20.45 4.50
C SER A 151 -14.07 -21.46 3.37
N SER A 152 -14.37 -22.71 3.72
CA SER A 152 -14.64 -23.80 2.75
C SER A 152 -15.97 -23.63 1.99
N HIS A 153 -16.51 -22.40 1.91
CA HIS A 153 -17.73 -22.13 1.19
C HIS A 153 -17.43 -22.14 -0.31
N LYS A 154 -17.73 -23.29 -0.94
CA LYS A 154 -17.61 -23.60 -2.38
C LYS A 154 -18.35 -22.64 -3.33
N GLY A 155 -18.82 -21.48 -2.86
CA GLY A 155 -19.57 -20.49 -3.65
C GLY A 155 -18.90 -19.12 -3.77
N ASP A 156 -17.92 -18.79 -2.92
CA ASP A 156 -17.11 -17.58 -3.04
C ASP A 156 -15.80 -17.93 -3.78
N GLU A 157 -15.92 -18.22 -5.07
CA GLU A 157 -14.80 -18.01 -5.98
C GLU A 157 -14.52 -16.51 -5.95
N LEU A 158 -13.59 -16.10 -5.08
CA LEU A 158 -13.00 -14.76 -5.09
C LEU A 158 -12.73 -14.41 -6.55
N LYS A 159 -13.26 -13.27 -7.01
CA LYS A 159 -12.94 -12.73 -8.34
C LYS A 159 -11.44 -12.39 -8.34
N GLU A 160 -10.61 -13.39 -8.58
CA GLU A 160 -9.13 -13.33 -8.60
C GLU A 160 -8.57 -12.44 -9.72
N ASP A 161 -9.46 -11.94 -10.58
CA ASP A 161 -9.10 -11.22 -11.80
C ASP A 161 -8.56 -9.82 -11.56
N LEU A 162 -8.82 -9.22 -10.38
CA LEU A 162 -8.43 -7.84 -10.11
C LEU A 162 -7.13 -7.75 -9.30
N ASN A 163 -6.28 -6.80 -9.68
CA ASN A 163 -5.11 -6.44 -8.86
C ASN A 163 -5.58 -5.87 -7.51
N PRO A 164 -5.00 -6.30 -6.38
CA PRO A 164 -5.44 -5.79 -5.09
C PRO A 164 -5.11 -4.31 -4.93
N GLN A 165 -5.93 -3.64 -4.13
CA GLN A 165 -5.64 -2.32 -3.60
C GLN A 165 -4.33 -2.31 -2.82
N LEU A 166 -3.54 -1.25 -2.99
CA LEU A 166 -2.27 -1.06 -2.30
C LEU A 166 -2.38 -0.03 -1.18
N PHE A 167 -1.69 -0.30 -0.07
CA PHE A 167 -1.41 0.66 0.99
C PHE A 167 0.09 0.84 1.11
N LEU A 168 0.56 2.06 0.89
CA LEU A 168 1.97 2.41 1.07
C LEU A 168 2.11 3.11 2.41
N SER A 169 2.78 2.48 3.37
CA SER A 169 3.10 3.10 4.67
C SER A 169 4.56 3.47 4.67
N ARG A 170 4.85 4.76 4.85
CA ARG A 170 6.21 5.28 4.86
C ARG A 170 6.57 5.73 6.26
N ALA A 171 7.80 5.42 6.65
CA ALA A 171 8.39 5.87 7.90
C ALA A 171 9.80 6.43 7.67
N SER A 172 10.10 7.53 8.35
CA SER A 172 11.44 8.10 8.47
C SER A 172 11.58 8.77 9.83
N SER A 173 12.77 8.70 10.41
CA SER A 173 13.07 9.38 11.67
C SER A 173 12.91 10.91 11.57
N ALA A 174 13.21 11.50 10.40
CA ALA A 174 13.12 12.95 10.20
C ALA A 174 11.72 13.44 9.76
N GLU A 175 10.99 12.65 8.97
CA GLU A 175 9.74 13.07 8.33
C GLU A 175 8.49 12.49 9.00
N GLY A 176 8.67 11.56 9.95
CA GLY A 176 7.58 10.87 10.65
C GLY A 176 6.99 9.72 9.85
N LEU A 177 5.70 9.43 10.12
CA LEU A 177 4.95 8.39 9.42
C LEU A 177 3.85 8.98 8.54
N ASP A 178 3.67 8.40 7.36
CA ASP A 178 2.59 8.75 6.44
C ASP A 178 2.04 7.50 5.74
N VAL A 179 0.79 7.56 5.31
CA VAL A 179 0.11 6.47 4.60
C VAL A 179 -0.52 7.01 3.32
N LEU A 180 -0.24 6.32 2.21
CA LEU A 180 -0.93 6.50 0.95
C LEU A 180 -1.82 5.30 0.66
N HIS A 181 -3.04 5.58 0.24
CA HIS A 181 -4.00 4.60 -0.22
C HIS A 181 -4.08 4.67 -1.74
N LEU A 182 -3.84 3.55 -2.41
CA LEU A 182 -3.91 3.48 -3.86
C LEU A 182 -5.06 2.56 -4.25
N PRO A 183 -6.12 3.08 -4.91
CA PRO A 183 -7.21 2.23 -5.38
C PRO A 183 -6.68 1.18 -6.37
N PRO A 184 -7.40 0.06 -6.52
CA PRO A 184 -7.06 -0.91 -7.56
C PRO A 184 -7.04 -0.22 -8.93
N PRO A 185 -6.20 -0.69 -9.87
CA PRO A 185 -6.18 -0.14 -11.21
C PRO A 185 -7.57 -0.31 -11.85
N LEU A 186 -8.00 0.68 -12.62
CA LEU A 186 -9.23 0.57 -13.40
C LEU A 186 -8.99 -0.55 -14.41
N HIS A 187 -9.72 -1.65 -14.28
CA HIS A 187 -9.64 -2.74 -15.24
C HIS A 187 -10.37 -2.34 -16.50
N ASP A 188 -9.64 -2.33 -17.60
CA ASP A 188 -10.25 -2.41 -18.91
C ASP A 188 -10.82 -3.83 -19.03
N LYS A 189 -12.15 -3.94 -19.17
CA LYS A 189 -12.91 -5.20 -19.06
C LYS A 189 -12.44 -6.28 -20.05
N GLU A 190 -11.65 -5.91 -21.05
CA GLU A 190 -11.29 -6.77 -22.17
C GLU A 190 -9.82 -7.24 -22.17
N ALA A 191 -8.92 -6.68 -21.35
CA ALA A 191 -7.49 -6.74 -21.72
C ALA A 191 -6.44 -7.14 -20.67
N SER A 192 -6.70 -7.12 -19.36
CA SER A 192 -5.61 -7.28 -18.38
C SER A 192 -5.84 -8.42 -17.40
N SER A 193 -5.05 -9.50 -17.53
CA SER A 193 -4.87 -10.44 -16.43
C SER A 193 -4.19 -9.75 -15.25
N ASN A 194 -4.53 -10.16 -14.03
CA ASN A 194 -3.86 -9.75 -12.81
C ASN A 194 -2.33 -9.86 -12.96
N LEU A 195 -1.59 -8.86 -12.48
CA LEU A 195 -0.13 -8.77 -12.58
C LEU A 195 0.56 -10.01 -11.98
N LEU A 196 -0.02 -10.57 -10.92
CA LEU A 196 0.49 -11.78 -10.27
C LEU A 196 0.30 -13.01 -11.16
N GLN A 197 -0.87 -13.13 -11.79
CA GLN A 197 -1.14 -14.20 -12.74
C GLN A 197 -0.25 -14.09 -13.97
N GLU A 198 -0.01 -12.87 -14.45
CA GLU A 198 0.90 -12.63 -15.58
C GLU A 198 2.34 -13.03 -15.22
N LEU A 199 2.84 -12.67 -14.03
CA LEU A 199 4.13 -13.13 -13.55
C LEU A 199 4.19 -14.66 -13.46
N GLN A 200 3.15 -15.31 -12.94
CA GLN A 200 3.09 -16.78 -12.88
C GLN A 200 3.14 -17.41 -14.27
N LYS A 201 2.44 -16.84 -15.27
CA LYS A 201 2.51 -17.29 -16.66
C LYS A 201 3.92 -17.13 -17.24
N ILE A 202 4.60 -16.02 -16.96
CA ILE A 202 5.98 -15.78 -17.37
C ILE A 202 6.92 -16.81 -16.74
N ILE A 203 6.82 -17.05 -15.43
CA ILE A 203 7.64 -18.04 -14.71
C ILE A 203 7.38 -19.45 -15.26
N HIS A 204 6.13 -19.80 -15.53
CA HIS A 204 5.77 -21.08 -16.11
C HIS A 204 6.37 -21.27 -17.51
N LEU A 205 6.27 -20.25 -18.36
CA LEU A 205 6.87 -20.26 -19.71
C LEU A 205 8.40 -20.34 -19.65
N HIS A 206 9.04 -19.60 -18.75
CA HIS A 206 10.47 -19.68 -18.51
C HIS A 206 10.88 -21.09 -18.04
N THR A 207 10.13 -21.70 -17.13
CA THR A 207 10.42 -23.04 -16.60
C THR A 207 10.23 -24.12 -17.67
N SER A 208 9.16 -24.03 -18.46
CA SER A 208 8.86 -25.01 -19.52
C SER A 208 9.92 -25.01 -20.62
N MET A 209 10.54 -23.86 -20.90
CA MET A 209 11.68 -23.74 -21.83
C MET A 209 12.86 -24.65 -21.45
N TYR A 210 13.19 -24.79 -20.16
CA TYR A 210 14.25 -25.70 -19.69
C TYR A 210 13.81 -27.16 -19.57
N GLN A 211 12.52 -27.42 -19.41
CA GLN A 211 12.01 -28.79 -19.42
C GLN A 211 11.91 -29.34 -20.85
N ALA A 212 11.60 -28.47 -21.82
CA ALA A 212 11.44 -28.82 -23.23
C ALA A 212 12.75 -28.93 -24.01
N THR A 213 13.89 -28.45 -23.47
CA THR A 213 15.22 -28.69 -24.08
C THR A 213 15.58 -30.18 -24.13
N ASN A 214 14.94 -31.01 -23.30
CA ASN A 214 15.01 -32.48 -23.41
C ASN A 214 14.21 -33.05 -24.60
N LYS A 215 13.39 -32.24 -25.28
CA LYS A 215 12.49 -32.64 -26.38
C LYS A 215 12.82 -32.01 -27.75
N GLY A 216 13.97 -31.33 -27.88
CA GLY A 216 14.47 -30.86 -29.18
C GLY A 216 14.05 -29.44 -29.59
N PHE A 217 14.00 -28.50 -28.65
CA PHE A 217 13.83 -27.07 -28.96
C PHE A 217 14.88 -26.59 -29.97
N THR A 218 14.46 -25.96 -31.07
CA THR A 218 15.42 -25.35 -32.00
C THR A 218 16.03 -24.09 -31.38
N LYS A 219 17.26 -23.76 -31.77
CA LYS A 219 17.95 -22.53 -31.30
C LYS A 219 17.13 -21.25 -31.56
N LYS A 220 16.39 -21.23 -32.67
CA LYS A 220 15.53 -20.11 -33.07
C LYS A 220 14.33 -19.97 -32.14
N GLU A 221 13.57 -21.04 -31.90
CA GLU A 221 12.43 -21.03 -30.99
C GLU A 221 12.83 -20.65 -29.56
N PHE A 222 14.01 -21.10 -29.11
CA PHE A 222 14.54 -20.72 -27.80
C PHE A 222 14.78 -19.22 -27.70
N ALA A 223 15.46 -18.62 -28.70
CA ALA A 223 15.72 -17.19 -28.72
C ALA A 223 14.44 -16.36 -28.80
N GLU A 224 13.48 -16.79 -29.62
CA GLU A 224 12.17 -16.11 -29.75
C GLU A 224 11.37 -16.17 -28.44
N THR A 225 11.32 -17.34 -27.78
CA THR A 225 10.64 -17.51 -26.49
C THR A 225 11.30 -16.68 -25.40
N LYS A 226 12.65 -16.65 -25.38
CA LYS A 226 13.41 -15.84 -24.43
C LYS A 226 13.12 -14.34 -24.61
N ASN A 227 13.18 -13.82 -25.83
CA ASN A 227 12.89 -12.41 -26.11
C ASN A 227 11.45 -12.07 -25.71
N ASN A 228 10.49 -12.96 -26.00
CA ASN A 228 9.09 -12.79 -25.56
C ASN A 228 8.97 -12.69 -24.03
N ILE A 229 9.66 -13.56 -23.29
CA ILE A 229 9.71 -13.50 -21.82
C ILE A 229 10.28 -12.15 -21.35
N GLU A 230 11.38 -11.69 -21.95
CA GLU A 230 12.00 -10.41 -21.62
C GLU A 230 11.04 -9.24 -21.86
N ASP A 231 10.40 -9.18 -23.04
CA ASP A 231 9.41 -8.15 -23.39
C ASP A 231 8.22 -8.14 -22.43
N ARG A 232 7.72 -9.32 -22.04
CA ARG A 232 6.61 -9.46 -21.08
C ARG A 232 7.00 -9.00 -19.68
N ILE A 233 8.23 -9.29 -19.22
CA ILE A 233 8.71 -8.80 -17.92
C ILE A 233 8.83 -7.28 -17.94
N VAL A 234 9.39 -6.70 -19.01
CA VAL A 234 9.48 -5.24 -19.16
C VAL A 234 8.08 -4.62 -19.13
N SER A 235 7.13 -5.16 -19.91
CA SER A 235 5.74 -4.70 -19.94
C SER A 235 5.05 -4.84 -18.57
N LEU A 236 5.27 -5.94 -17.86
CA LEU A 236 4.75 -6.16 -16.51
C LEU A 236 5.25 -5.08 -15.55
N ILE A 237 6.55 -4.83 -15.55
CA ILE A 237 7.20 -3.83 -14.68
C ILE A 237 6.69 -2.41 -15.00
N GLU A 238 6.58 -2.07 -16.28
CA GLU A 238 6.03 -0.77 -16.71
C GLU A 238 4.57 -0.62 -16.27
N THR A 239 3.77 -1.67 -16.41
CA THR A 239 2.36 -1.70 -15.98
C THR A 239 2.25 -1.54 -14.47
N MET A 240 3.09 -2.27 -13.71
CA MET A 240 3.17 -2.12 -12.25
C MET A 240 3.41 -0.67 -11.84
N GLN A 241 4.41 0.00 -12.43
CA GLN A 241 4.69 1.40 -12.09
C GLN A 241 3.60 2.36 -12.56
N ARG A 242 3.21 2.28 -13.84
CA ARG A 242 2.32 3.28 -14.47
C ARG A 242 0.89 3.15 -14.00
N GLN A 243 0.35 1.93 -13.91
CA GLN A 243 -1.09 1.70 -13.68
C GLN A 243 -1.41 1.31 -12.25
N TRP A 244 -0.56 0.50 -11.60
CA TRP A 244 -0.84 0.00 -10.26
C TRP A 244 -0.32 0.95 -9.16
N LEU A 245 0.96 1.32 -9.22
CA LEU A 245 1.55 2.28 -8.28
C LEU A 245 1.15 3.73 -8.58
N ARG A 246 1.02 4.09 -9.86
CA ARG A 246 0.63 5.44 -10.31
C ARG A 246 1.55 6.51 -9.69
N HIS A 247 0.96 7.53 -9.09
CA HIS A 247 1.67 8.59 -8.37
C HIS A 247 2.34 8.11 -7.07
N GLY A 248 1.90 6.97 -6.52
CA GLY A 248 2.51 6.32 -5.37
C GLY A 248 3.92 5.81 -5.65
N ALA A 249 4.32 5.67 -6.92
CA ALA A 249 5.72 5.42 -7.28
C ALA A 249 6.64 6.50 -6.69
N ALA A 250 6.22 7.77 -6.59
CA ALA A 250 7.01 8.85 -5.98
C ALA A 250 7.43 8.57 -4.52
N TRP A 251 6.67 7.73 -3.81
CA TRP A 251 6.96 7.35 -2.43
C TRP A 251 8.11 6.35 -2.32
N MET A 252 8.43 5.68 -3.43
CA MET A 252 9.56 4.76 -3.54
C MET A 252 10.89 5.46 -3.77
N LEU A 253 10.97 6.79 -3.70
CA LEU A 253 12.24 7.49 -3.82
C LEU A 253 12.87 7.76 -2.46
N GLY A 254 14.18 7.55 -2.38
CA GLY A 254 15.02 7.98 -1.27
C GLY A 254 15.23 9.49 -1.31
N ARG A 255 15.69 10.09 -0.21
CA ARG A 255 16.06 11.51 -0.24
C ARG A 255 17.27 11.70 -1.14
N ALA A 256 17.26 12.73 -1.99
CA ALA A 256 18.43 13.08 -2.80
C ALA A 256 19.59 13.50 -1.88
N LEU A 257 20.81 13.07 -2.22
CA LEU A 257 22.03 13.47 -1.50
C LEU A 257 22.40 14.93 -1.76
N ASP A 258 21.96 15.47 -2.90
CA ASP A 258 22.18 16.85 -3.29
C ASP A 258 21.29 17.81 -2.46
N SER A 259 21.94 18.62 -1.61
CA SER A 259 21.28 19.62 -0.77
C SER A 259 20.67 20.76 -1.58
N GLU A 260 21.30 21.21 -2.66
CA GLU A 260 20.80 22.32 -3.47
C GLU A 260 19.49 21.93 -4.15
N ARG A 261 19.41 20.71 -4.67
CA ARG A 261 18.16 20.13 -5.18
C ARG A 261 17.07 20.08 -4.11
N ASN A 262 17.40 19.59 -2.91
CA ASN A 262 16.43 19.51 -1.82
C ASN A 262 15.90 20.91 -1.44
N GLU A 263 16.77 21.93 -1.39
CA GLU A 263 16.39 23.32 -1.14
C GLU A 263 15.51 23.89 -2.24
N LEU A 264 15.84 23.61 -3.51
CA LEU A 264 15.03 24.01 -4.66
C LEU A 264 13.61 23.41 -4.57
N LEU A 265 13.51 22.10 -4.33
CA LEU A 265 12.22 21.41 -4.18
C LEU A 265 11.41 22.01 -3.03
N LEU A 266 12.03 22.24 -1.87
CA LEU A 266 11.37 22.86 -0.71
C LEU A 266 10.91 24.29 -1.00
N ARG A 267 11.69 25.07 -1.74
CA ARG A 267 11.31 26.42 -2.18
C ARG A 267 10.09 26.37 -3.08
N THR A 268 10.09 25.50 -4.08
CA THR A 268 8.95 25.31 -4.98
C THR A 268 7.71 24.81 -4.23
N CYS A 269 7.86 23.93 -3.24
CA CYS A 269 6.74 23.53 -2.38
C CYS A 269 6.13 24.74 -1.64
N LYS A 270 6.97 25.61 -1.06
CA LYS A 270 6.51 26.82 -0.35
C LYS A 270 5.85 27.83 -1.29
N GLU A 271 6.32 27.94 -2.52
CA GLU A 271 5.71 28.79 -3.55
C GLU A 271 4.31 28.29 -3.93
N ILE A 272 4.13 26.98 -4.10
CA ILE A 272 2.84 26.37 -4.46
C ILE A 272 1.85 26.37 -3.29
N LEU A 273 2.31 26.04 -2.09
CA LEU A 273 1.45 25.84 -0.91
C LEU A 273 1.25 27.10 -0.07
N GLY A 274 2.14 28.09 -0.17
CA GLY A 274 2.17 29.25 0.73
C GLY A 274 2.90 28.97 2.05
N LYS A 275 2.85 29.96 2.96
CA LYS A 275 3.62 29.96 4.22
C LYS A 275 3.03 29.05 5.30
N ASP A 276 1.72 28.86 5.32
CA ASP A 276 0.98 28.13 6.37
C ASP A 276 0.61 26.70 5.95
N ALA A 277 1.48 26.09 5.15
CA ALA A 277 1.25 24.78 4.58
C ALA A 277 1.36 23.66 5.61
N ASP A 278 0.41 22.73 5.59
CA ASP A 278 0.49 21.49 6.36
C ASP A 278 1.75 20.69 5.97
N SER A 279 2.51 20.26 6.98
CA SER A 279 3.76 19.50 6.82
C SER A 279 3.60 18.23 5.97
N LYS A 280 2.44 17.55 6.05
CA LYS A 280 2.16 16.36 5.23
C LYS A 280 1.96 16.72 3.77
N LYS A 281 1.20 17.79 3.48
CA LYS A 281 1.05 18.29 2.11
C LYS A 281 2.39 18.72 1.51
N VAL A 282 3.24 19.39 2.29
CA VAL A 282 4.60 19.75 1.87
C VAL A 282 5.40 18.50 1.52
N THR A 283 5.38 17.49 2.39
CA THR A 283 6.11 16.22 2.18
C THR A 283 5.63 15.49 0.92
N ARG A 284 4.31 15.36 0.73
CA ARG A 284 3.74 14.69 -0.45
C ARG A 284 4.02 15.45 -1.74
N LEU A 285 3.89 16.77 -1.73
CA LEU A 285 4.21 17.60 -2.90
C LEU A 285 5.71 17.55 -3.23
N PHE A 286 6.57 17.56 -2.21
CA PHE A 286 8.02 17.42 -2.37
C PHE A 286 8.37 16.14 -3.12
N LEU A 287 7.76 15.02 -2.72
CA LEU A 287 7.98 13.72 -3.38
C LEU A 287 7.49 13.71 -4.81
N LEU A 288 6.31 14.29 -5.04
CA LEU A 288 5.74 14.37 -6.38
C LEU A 288 6.61 15.21 -7.32
N LEU A 289 7.12 16.35 -6.85
CA LEU A 289 8.05 17.20 -7.61
C LEU A 289 9.37 16.48 -7.90
N ASP A 290 9.92 15.77 -6.91
CA ASP A 290 11.17 15.03 -7.05
C ASP A 290 11.05 13.88 -8.06
N ALA A 291 9.91 13.20 -8.07
CA ALA A 291 9.59 12.11 -8.99
C ALA A 291 9.04 12.57 -10.35
N ALA A 292 8.72 13.87 -10.54
CA ALA A 292 7.92 14.34 -11.66
C ALA A 292 8.45 13.94 -13.05
N HIS A 293 9.78 13.87 -13.21
CA HIS A 293 10.43 13.47 -14.46
C HIS A 293 10.25 11.98 -14.83
N GLN A 294 9.95 11.13 -13.85
CA GLN A 294 9.72 9.68 -14.02
C GLN A 294 8.21 9.32 -14.02
N LEU A 295 7.35 10.31 -13.82
CA LEU A 295 5.90 10.15 -13.79
C LEU A 295 5.25 10.70 -15.07
N THR A 296 4.18 10.03 -15.50
CA THR A 296 3.29 10.53 -16.54
C THR A 296 2.48 11.74 -16.05
N ASP A 297 2.00 12.57 -16.95
CA ASP A 297 1.18 13.74 -16.63
C ASP A 297 -0.09 13.36 -15.87
N GLU A 298 -0.69 12.22 -16.24
CA GLU A 298 -1.83 11.62 -15.54
C GLU A 298 -1.50 11.28 -14.09
N ASN A 299 -0.37 10.61 -13.85
CA ASN A 299 0.05 10.27 -12.49
C ASN A 299 0.39 11.51 -11.67
N ILE A 300 0.99 12.55 -12.26
CA ILE A 300 1.18 13.83 -11.58
C ILE A 300 -0.16 14.45 -11.19
N CYS A 301 -1.13 14.44 -12.10
CA CYS A 301 -2.48 14.96 -11.84
C CYS A 301 -3.17 14.21 -10.70
N LEU A 302 -3.16 12.87 -10.71
CA LEU A 302 -3.71 12.04 -9.63
C LEU A 302 -3.05 12.35 -8.29
N GLY A 303 -1.71 12.45 -8.25
CA GLY A 303 -1.00 12.80 -7.02
C GLY A 303 -1.37 14.19 -6.50
N LEU A 304 -1.59 15.17 -7.38
CA LEU A 304 -2.05 16.50 -6.97
C LEU A 304 -3.50 16.49 -6.48
N ILE A 305 -4.38 15.67 -7.05
CA ILE A 305 -5.75 15.49 -6.59
C ILE A 305 -5.76 14.92 -5.17
N ASP A 306 -4.96 13.88 -4.92
CA ASP A 306 -4.83 13.23 -3.60
C ASP A 306 -4.30 14.18 -2.51
N ILE A 307 -3.49 15.18 -2.88
CA ILE A 307 -2.99 16.22 -1.96
C ILE A 307 -4.01 17.37 -1.79
N GLY A 308 -5.00 17.48 -2.70
CA GLY A 308 -5.94 18.60 -2.77
C GLY A 308 -5.37 19.86 -3.41
N LEU A 309 -4.49 19.70 -4.41
CA LEU A 309 -3.75 20.77 -5.11
C LEU A 309 -3.87 20.67 -6.64
N LYS A 310 -5.04 20.27 -7.15
CA LYS A 310 -5.26 20.10 -8.60
C LYS A 310 -4.85 21.35 -9.42
N GLN A 311 -5.07 22.54 -8.88
CA GLN A 311 -4.70 23.83 -9.48
C GLN A 311 -3.19 24.04 -9.67
N ALA A 312 -2.35 23.27 -8.97
CA ALA A 312 -0.89 23.37 -9.07
C ALA A 312 -0.32 22.63 -10.30
N LEU A 313 -1.14 21.89 -11.05
CA LEU A 313 -0.68 21.07 -12.18
C LEU A 313 0.19 21.85 -13.19
N PRO A 314 -0.19 23.06 -13.67
CA PRO A 314 0.63 23.82 -14.62
C PRO A 314 2.02 24.15 -14.04
N HIS A 315 2.09 24.50 -12.76
CA HIS A 315 3.34 24.84 -12.08
C HIS A 315 4.25 23.62 -11.94
N VAL A 316 3.69 22.46 -11.58
CA VAL A 316 4.45 21.20 -11.48
C VAL A 316 4.97 20.75 -12.84
N LEU A 317 4.15 20.85 -13.91
CA LEU A 317 4.57 20.52 -15.26
C LEU A 317 5.64 21.48 -15.78
N GLN A 318 5.54 22.78 -15.45
CA GLN A 318 6.57 23.76 -15.76
C GLN A 318 7.87 23.46 -15.00
N PHE A 319 7.78 23.14 -13.70
CA PHE A 319 8.92 22.73 -12.90
C PHE A 319 9.63 21.52 -13.51
N ARG A 320 8.87 20.49 -13.92
CA ARG A 320 9.40 19.30 -14.59
C ARG A 320 10.16 19.63 -15.88
N LYS A 321 9.63 20.55 -16.70
CA LYS A 321 10.28 20.98 -17.95
C LYS A 321 11.57 21.74 -17.69
N ASN A 322 11.58 22.61 -16.69
CA ASN A 322 12.72 23.49 -16.41
C ASN A 322 13.85 22.78 -15.64
N ASN A 323 13.50 21.77 -14.84
CA ASN A 323 14.44 21.07 -13.97
C ASN A 323 14.59 19.62 -14.43
N TYR A 324 14.87 19.44 -15.72
CA TYR A 324 15.09 18.11 -16.28
C TYR A 324 16.25 17.47 -15.55
N VAL A 325 15.93 16.45 -14.77
CA VAL A 325 16.90 15.76 -13.96
C VAL A 325 17.57 14.71 -14.81
N THR A 326 18.90 14.69 -14.81
CA THR A 326 19.65 13.53 -15.26
C THR A 326 19.28 12.33 -14.38
N GLN A 327 19.16 11.15 -14.99
CA GLN A 327 18.73 9.90 -14.33
C GLN A 327 19.67 9.42 -13.20
N ASP A 328 20.71 10.20 -12.89
CA ASP A 328 21.84 9.86 -12.03
C ASP A 328 21.82 10.58 -10.68
N ILE A 329 20.63 10.91 -10.13
CA ILE A 329 20.56 11.42 -8.75
C ILE A 329 20.98 10.30 -7.80
N LYS A 330 22.06 10.52 -7.06
CA LYS A 330 22.41 9.65 -5.93
C LYS A 330 21.43 9.89 -4.78
N ARG A 331 20.87 8.80 -4.25
CA ARG A 331 19.87 8.84 -3.18
C ARG A 331 20.32 8.06 -1.96
N HIS A 332 19.75 8.44 -0.81
CA HIS A 332 19.80 7.63 0.40
C HIS A 332 18.99 6.33 0.25
N PRO A 333 19.33 5.28 1.01
CA PRO A 333 18.72 3.97 0.85
C PRO A 333 17.27 3.90 1.31
N ILE A 334 16.57 2.94 0.74
CA ILE A 334 15.19 2.59 1.06
C ILE A 334 15.12 1.12 1.46
N ILE A 335 14.37 0.84 2.51
CA ILE A 335 14.06 -0.51 2.97
C ILE A 335 12.61 -0.78 2.62
N LEU A 336 12.36 -1.80 1.79
CA LEU A 336 11.04 -2.22 1.33
C LEU A 336 10.50 -3.36 2.17
N ILE A 337 9.42 -3.14 2.91
CA ILE A 337 8.73 -4.21 3.63
C ILE A 337 7.50 -4.65 2.82
N LEU A 338 7.59 -5.81 2.17
CA LEU A 338 6.60 -6.27 1.20
C LEU A 338 5.61 -7.25 1.83
N ASP A 339 4.33 -7.13 1.44
CA ASP A 339 3.31 -8.11 1.78
C ASP A 339 3.67 -9.47 1.16
N PRO A 340 3.59 -10.59 1.90
CA PRO A 340 3.90 -11.91 1.33
C PRO A 340 3.11 -12.26 0.07
N ASP A 341 1.93 -11.66 -0.15
CA ASP A 341 1.12 -11.91 -1.35
C ASP A 341 1.68 -11.22 -2.62
N ILE A 342 2.54 -10.20 -2.46
CA ILE A 342 3.13 -9.44 -3.58
C ILE A 342 4.66 -9.47 -3.58
N GLN A 343 5.28 -10.13 -2.61
CA GLN A 343 6.74 -10.19 -2.44
C GLN A 343 7.47 -10.76 -3.67
N GLN A 344 6.80 -11.63 -4.43
CA GLN A 344 7.38 -12.29 -5.61
C GLN A 344 7.54 -11.35 -6.82
N LEU A 345 6.90 -10.18 -6.79
CA LEU A 345 7.01 -9.21 -7.88
C LEU A 345 8.41 -8.55 -7.89
N PRO A 346 8.90 -8.12 -9.06
CA PRO A 346 10.24 -7.54 -9.22
C PRO A 346 10.27 -6.05 -8.84
N TRP A 347 10.00 -5.73 -7.57
CA TRP A 347 9.90 -4.34 -7.06
C TRP A 347 11.17 -3.51 -7.28
N ASP A 348 12.34 -4.13 -7.12
CA ASP A 348 13.66 -3.53 -7.32
C ASP A 348 13.97 -3.23 -8.79
N ALA A 349 13.26 -3.85 -9.74
CA ALA A 349 13.42 -3.59 -11.17
C ALA A 349 12.53 -2.46 -11.70
N LEU A 350 11.73 -1.81 -10.83
CA LEU A 350 10.88 -0.69 -11.25
C LEU A 350 11.75 0.45 -11.81
N PRO A 351 11.37 1.09 -12.94
CA PRO A 351 12.12 2.18 -13.55
C PRO A 351 12.49 3.30 -12.57
N ILE A 352 11.60 3.60 -11.63
CA ILE A 352 11.83 4.61 -10.60
C ILE A 352 12.94 4.25 -9.59
N LEU A 353 13.29 2.95 -9.49
CA LEU A 353 14.22 2.39 -8.51
C LEU A 353 15.57 1.94 -9.07
N VAL A 354 15.72 1.80 -10.40
CA VAL A 354 16.92 1.19 -11.04
C VAL A 354 18.25 1.77 -10.55
N ASN A 355 18.30 3.08 -10.25
CA ASN A 355 19.53 3.75 -9.80
C ASN A 355 19.55 4.05 -8.29
N ASN A 356 18.63 3.48 -7.51
CA ASN A 356 18.48 3.76 -6.09
C ASN A 356 18.97 2.59 -5.24
N PRO A 357 19.63 2.87 -4.10
CA PRO A 357 19.97 1.82 -3.16
C PRO A 357 18.69 1.32 -2.47
N VAL A 358 18.26 0.11 -2.82
CA VAL A 358 17.06 -0.52 -2.30
C VAL A 358 17.41 -1.87 -1.67
N SER A 359 16.81 -2.15 -0.52
CA SER A 359 16.85 -3.45 0.15
C SER A 359 15.44 -3.89 0.52
N ARG A 360 15.23 -5.19 0.70
CA ARG A 360 13.95 -5.79 1.14
C ARG A 360 14.10 -6.30 2.57
#